data_AF-A0A9C9N4M2-F1
#
_entry.id   AF-A0A9C9N4M2-F1
#
_cell.length_a   1.000
_cell.length_b   1.000
_cell.length_c   1.000
_cell.angle_alpha   90.00
_cell.angle_beta   90.00
_cell.angle_gamma   90.00
#
_symmetry.space_group_name_H-M   'P 1'
#
loop_
_entity.id
_entity.type
_entity.pdbx_description
1 polymer ?
#
loop_
_entity_poly.entity_id
_entity_poly.type
_entity_poly.pdbx_seq_one_letter_code
_entity_poly.pdbx_strand_id
1 'polypeptide(L)'
;MEFEYVTATDMDRAWLNFELDLPLEVEPDGPPNPFYVNRPGNPVAELEQALLAPFYRMPKYFFSGHRGCGKSTELRRLAVNPEIRAKYWPIHFTIRDEADVNNLDYRDVLLAIGGQIYRQYRAGGGRLPKQLLSELDQFRGQVEKEITITPGRLAGSEVEGKLDGFFAQAGLKLKLEPRVRTAVRQVIEADITGLIELLNTVSTTIYAKTERWPLVLIDDLDKPDLARACEIFYDHRGVMLQPNIAIVYTVSSPLFYSPQFEAIRDQAVFLPNVKLHPRRRADERDADGYCTMADFVHRRVHPDLIAQDALDEAIQISGGVFREMCRVMRYAIGRARVKAASRIELDDVQRAGSEIRNEYRRILTAEQRALLREVHAHNRLDHPDALAPLMQMLAVLEYRNDENWCDVHPALLPLLAEGLVARERDDD
;
A
#
# COMPACT_ATOMS: atom_id res chain seq x y z
N MET A 1 -19.58 1.40 12.39
CA MET A 1 -20.53 1.71 11.30
C MET A 1 -19.94 1.03 10.08
N GLU A 2 -20.64 0.05 9.53
CA GLU A 2 -20.16 -0.69 8.35
C GLU A 2 -20.22 0.22 7.12
N PHE A 3 -19.20 0.15 6.25
CA PHE A 3 -19.16 1.00 5.08
C PHE A 3 -20.04 0.39 3.98
N GLU A 4 -21.16 1.03 3.68
CA GLU A 4 -22.00 0.62 2.56
C GLU A 4 -21.35 1.02 1.23
N TYR A 5 -21.34 0.17 0.21
CA TYR A 5 -20.81 0.48 -1.13
C TYR A 5 -21.95 0.82 -2.10
N VAL A 6 -22.61 1.96 -1.88
CA VAL A 6 -23.73 2.42 -2.72
C VAL A 6 -23.43 3.74 -3.41
N THR A 7 -23.79 3.86 -4.68
CA THR A 7 -23.65 5.10 -5.45
C THR A 7 -24.45 6.22 -4.79
N ALA A 8 -23.80 7.34 -4.49
CA ALA A 8 -24.42 8.46 -3.81
C ALA A 8 -25.39 9.21 -4.71
N THR A 9 -26.54 9.60 -4.16
CA THR A 9 -27.54 10.49 -4.79
C THR A 9 -27.62 11.86 -4.11
N ASP A 10 -26.79 12.10 -3.09
CA ASP A 10 -26.62 13.39 -2.42
C ASP A 10 -25.15 13.62 -2.01
N MET A 11 -24.82 14.85 -1.58
CA MET A 11 -23.45 15.26 -1.25
C MET A 11 -22.92 14.68 0.07
N ASP A 12 -23.78 14.38 1.04
CA ASP A 12 -23.36 13.83 2.33
C ASP A 12 -22.92 12.37 2.16
N ARG A 13 -23.67 11.62 1.36
CA ARG A 13 -23.28 10.27 0.97
C ARG A 13 -22.06 10.26 0.06
N ALA A 14 -21.99 11.19 -0.90
CA ALA A 14 -20.84 11.33 -1.78
C ALA A 14 -19.55 11.59 -0.98
N TRP A 15 -19.61 12.41 0.08
CA TRP A 15 -18.48 12.70 0.95
C TRP A 15 -17.89 11.44 1.60
N LEU A 16 -18.74 10.50 2.01
CA LEU A 16 -18.31 9.21 2.59
C LEU A 16 -17.69 8.30 1.53
N ASN A 17 -18.21 8.31 0.30
CA ASN A 17 -17.75 7.43 -0.79
C ASN A 17 -16.33 7.70 -1.30
N PHE A 18 -15.72 8.84 -0.94
CA PHE A 18 -14.34 9.22 -1.29
C PHE A 18 -13.40 9.30 -0.08
N GLU A 19 -13.60 8.45 0.93
CA GLU A 19 -12.67 8.37 2.06
C GLU A 19 -11.27 7.92 1.62
N LEU A 20 -10.22 8.58 2.13
CA LEU A 20 -8.86 8.46 1.58
C LEU A 20 -8.09 7.23 2.06
N ASP A 21 -8.44 6.74 3.24
CA ASP A 21 -7.71 5.70 3.95
C ASP A 21 -8.54 4.41 4.14
N LEU A 22 -9.53 4.20 3.26
CA LEU A 22 -10.39 3.02 3.26
C LEU A 22 -10.16 2.19 1.97
N PRO A 23 -9.30 1.16 2.00
CA PRO A 23 -9.20 0.24 0.88
C PRO A 23 -10.49 -0.59 0.77
N LEU A 24 -10.83 -1.05 -0.43
CA LEU A 24 -12.08 -1.76 -0.67
C LEU A 24 -12.07 -3.12 0.03
N GLU A 25 -13.18 -3.46 0.69
CA GLU A 25 -13.40 -4.80 1.22
C GLU A 25 -13.73 -5.76 0.08
N VAL A 26 -13.30 -7.01 0.26
CA VAL A 26 -13.52 -8.07 -0.72
C VAL A 26 -13.95 -9.31 0.04
N GLU A 27 -15.02 -9.95 -0.43
CA GLU A 27 -15.51 -11.19 0.13
C GLU A 27 -14.96 -12.40 -0.65
N PRO A 28 -14.51 -13.48 0.02
CA PRO A 28 -13.94 -14.66 -0.61
C PRO A 28 -14.77 -15.27 -1.73
N ASP A 29 -16.09 -15.29 -1.57
CA ASP A 29 -17.05 -15.94 -2.48
C ASP A 29 -18.21 -14.99 -2.85
N GLY A 30 -18.05 -13.70 -2.57
CA GLY A 30 -19.05 -12.66 -2.85
C GLY A 30 -18.85 -12.00 -4.21
N PRO A 31 -19.81 -11.17 -4.66
CA PRO A 31 -19.63 -10.40 -5.89
C PRO A 31 -18.43 -9.44 -5.76
N PRO A 32 -17.82 -9.02 -6.88
CA PRO A 32 -16.81 -7.97 -6.87
C PRO A 32 -17.35 -6.72 -6.16
N ASN A 33 -16.49 -6.07 -5.37
CA ASN A 33 -16.87 -4.84 -4.68
C ASN A 33 -17.45 -3.83 -5.69
N PRO A 34 -18.64 -3.24 -5.46
CA PRO A 34 -19.30 -2.35 -6.42
C PRO A 34 -18.44 -1.15 -6.85
N PHE A 35 -17.56 -0.68 -5.97
CA PHE A 35 -16.68 0.46 -6.19
C PHE A 35 -15.33 0.08 -6.83
N TYR A 36 -15.09 -1.21 -7.07
CA TYR A 36 -13.89 -1.67 -7.75
C TYR A 36 -13.91 -1.28 -9.23
N VAL A 37 -12.76 -0.82 -9.73
CA VAL A 37 -12.53 -0.52 -11.14
C VAL A 37 -11.27 -1.23 -11.58
N ASN A 38 -11.35 -1.96 -12.68
CA ASN A 38 -10.19 -2.64 -13.25
C ASN A 38 -9.30 -1.64 -14.01
N ARG A 39 -7.98 -1.79 -13.87
CA ARG A 39 -7.02 -0.98 -14.62
C ARG A 39 -6.88 -1.52 -16.05
N PRO A 40 -6.67 -0.65 -17.05
CA PRO A 40 -6.23 -1.10 -18.38
C PRO A 40 -4.98 -1.98 -18.26
N GLY A 41 -4.98 -3.13 -18.94
CA GLY A 41 -3.89 -4.10 -18.92
C GLY A 41 -3.72 -4.92 -17.63
N ASN A 42 -4.50 -4.65 -16.56
CA ASN A 42 -4.48 -5.34 -15.27
C ASN A 42 -3.07 -5.83 -14.82
N PRO A 43 -2.16 -4.92 -14.43
CA PRO A 43 -0.77 -5.26 -14.08
C PRO A 43 -0.63 -6.22 -12.90
N VAL A 44 -1.69 -6.41 -12.10
CA VAL A 44 -1.71 -7.40 -11.00
C VAL A 44 -1.83 -8.82 -11.53
N ALA A 45 -2.33 -9.02 -12.75
CA ALA A 45 -2.36 -10.32 -13.41
C ALA A 45 -0.96 -10.93 -13.54
N GLU A 46 0.09 -10.11 -13.74
CA GLU A 46 1.47 -10.60 -13.76
C GLU A 46 1.88 -11.21 -12.41
N LEU A 47 1.55 -10.55 -11.29
CA LEU A 47 1.80 -11.06 -9.95
C LEU A 47 0.98 -12.32 -9.66
N GLU A 48 -0.29 -12.35 -10.08
CA GLU A 48 -1.16 -13.52 -9.96
C GLU A 48 -0.57 -14.73 -10.71
N GLN A 49 -0.19 -14.55 -11.97
CA GLN A 49 0.41 -15.60 -12.78
C GLN A 49 1.76 -16.06 -12.20
N ALA A 50 2.58 -15.13 -11.70
CA ALA A 50 3.85 -15.45 -11.04
C ALA A 50 3.63 -16.28 -9.76
N LEU A 51 2.62 -15.93 -8.95
CA LEU A 51 2.23 -16.72 -7.79
C LEU A 51 1.71 -18.11 -8.21
N LEU A 52 0.96 -18.23 -9.30
CA LEU A 52 0.43 -19.52 -9.78
C LEU A 52 1.47 -20.39 -10.47
N ALA A 53 2.58 -19.81 -10.95
CA ALA A 53 3.67 -20.55 -11.59
C ALA A 53 4.33 -21.60 -10.67
N PRO A 54 4.88 -22.70 -11.23
CA PRO A 54 5.68 -23.66 -10.49
C PRO A 54 6.93 -23.00 -9.89
N PHE A 55 7.38 -23.46 -8.73
CA PHE A 55 8.54 -22.91 -8.05
C PHE A 55 9.44 -23.99 -7.44
N TYR A 56 10.75 -23.77 -7.48
CA TYR A 56 11.73 -24.60 -6.74
C TYR A 56 11.97 -24.11 -5.32
N ARG A 57 11.78 -22.81 -5.10
CA ARG A 57 11.89 -22.14 -3.79
C ARG A 57 10.63 -21.32 -3.57
N MET A 58 10.20 -21.19 -2.32
CA MET A 58 9.02 -20.41 -1.99
C MET A 58 9.10 -18.99 -2.53
N PRO A 59 8.12 -18.56 -3.34
CA PRO A 59 8.19 -17.28 -4.02
C PRO A 59 8.15 -16.14 -3.00
N LYS A 60 8.95 -15.12 -3.27
CA LYS A 60 8.96 -13.84 -2.57
C LYS A 60 8.81 -12.78 -3.64
N TYR A 61 7.84 -11.89 -3.51
CA TYR A 61 7.62 -10.79 -4.45
C TYR A 61 7.64 -9.46 -3.73
N PHE A 62 8.19 -8.44 -4.39
CA PHE A 62 8.26 -7.07 -3.89
C PHE A 62 7.30 -6.22 -4.71
N PHE A 63 6.15 -5.92 -4.14
CA PHE A 63 5.06 -5.21 -4.79
C PHE A 63 5.12 -3.72 -4.45
N SER A 64 5.41 -2.89 -5.45
CA SER A 64 5.50 -1.45 -5.29
C SER A 64 4.56 -0.71 -6.24
N GLY A 65 4.56 0.61 -6.12
CA GLY A 65 3.64 1.50 -6.80
C GLY A 65 3.48 2.79 -5.98
N HIS A 66 2.99 3.85 -6.61
CA HIS A 66 2.73 5.11 -5.91
C HIS A 66 1.80 4.92 -4.72
N ARG A 67 1.97 5.78 -3.70
CA ARG A 67 1.02 5.82 -2.58
C ARG A 67 -0.36 6.13 -3.10
N GLY A 68 -1.35 5.32 -2.72
CA GLY A 68 -2.73 5.51 -3.16
C GLY A 68 -3.06 5.01 -4.57
N CYS A 69 -2.16 4.27 -5.23
CA CYS A 69 -2.49 3.59 -6.49
C CYS A 69 -3.31 2.29 -6.29
N GLY A 70 -3.76 1.95 -5.09
CA GLY A 70 -4.68 0.82 -4.88
C GLY A 70 -4.03 -0.54 -4.63
N LYS A 71 -2.73 -0.60 -4.28
CA LYS A 71 -2.02 -1.82 -3.89
C LYS A 71 -2.80 -2.66 -2.86
N SER A 72 -3.26 -2.02 -1.79
CA SER A 72 -4.08 -2.63 -0.73
C SER A 72 -5.33 -3.33 -1.26
N THR A 73 -6.05 -2.69 -2.18
CA THR A 73 -7.24 -3.28 -2.83
C THR A 73 -6.86 -4.50 -3.66
N GLU A 74 -5.77 -4.42 -4.42
CA GLU A 74 -5.33 -5.54 -5.26
C GLU A 74 -4.81 -6.73 -4.44
N LEU A 75 -4.11 -6.49 -3.33
CA LEU A 75 -3.71 -7.56 -2.41
C LEU A 75 -4.91 -8.27 -1.78
N ARG A 76 -5.96 -7.54 -1.40
CA ARG A 76 -7.19 -8.16 -0.89
C ARG A 76 -7.89 -9.00 -1.96
N ARG A 77 -7.90 -8.54 -3.21
CA ARG A 77 -8.41 -9.32 -4.35
C ARG A 77 -7.60 -10.60 -4.58
N LEU A 78 -6.28 -10.53 -4.51
CA LEU A 78 -5.42 -11.72 -4.58
C LEU A 78 -5.69 -12.70 -3.43
N ALA A 79 -5.95 -12.19 -2.22
CA ALA A 79 -6.26 -13.03 -1.05
C ALA A 79 -7.54 -13.85 -1.21
N VAL A 80 -8.52 -13.32 -1.96
CA VAL A 80 -9.81 -13.98 -2.20
C VAL A 80 -9.87 -14.75 -3.52
N ASN A 81 -8.88 -14.59 -4.40
CA ASN A 81 -8.88 -15.19 -5.73
C ASN A 81 -9.00 -16.73 -5.63
N PRO A 82 -9.95 -17.37 -6.36
CA PRO A 82 -10.19 -18.81 -6.27
C PRO A 82 -8.98 -19.67 -6.64
N GLU A 83 -8.22 -19.32 -7.68
CA GLU A 83 -7.04 -20.06 -8.11
C GLU A 83 -5.90 -19.93 -7.09
N ILE A 84 -5.72 -18.73 -6.54
CA ILE A 84 -4.77 -18.49 -5.45
C ILE A 84 -5.17 -19.29 -4.22
N ARG A 85 -6.45 -19.30 -3.81
CA ARG A 85 -6.97 -20.05 -2.65
C ARG A 85 -6.93 -21.57 -2.84
N ALA A 86 -6.91 -22.05 -4.08
CA ALA A 86 -6.73 -23.45 -4.39
C ALA A 86 -5.28 -23.91 -4.18
N LYS A 87 -4.30 -23.06 -4.52
CA LYS A 87 -2.87 -23.35 -4.37
C LYS A 87 -2.30 -22.97 -3.00
N TYR A 88 -2.83 -21.91 -2.40
CA TYR A 88 -2.32 -21.29 -1.18
C TYR A 88 -3.40 -21.16 -0.11
N TRP A 89 -2.95 -21.01 1.14
CA TRP A 89 -3.73 -20.53 2.27
C TRP A 89 -3.38 -19.05 2.49
N PRO A 90 -4.19 -18.10 1.98
CA PRO A 90 -3.85 -16.69 2.02
C PRO A 90 -3.99 -16.12 3.44
N ILE A 91 -3.00 -15.35 3.86
CA ILE A 91 -2.95 -14.59 5.11
C ILE A 91 -2.66 -13.15 4.71
N HIS A 92 -3.67 -12.30 4.80
CA HIS A 92 -3.55 -10.87 4.48
C HIS A 92 -3.57 -10.06 5.77
N PHE A 93 -2.64 -9.10 5.92
CA PHE A 93 -2.65 -8.14 7.02
C PHE A 93 -1.89 -6.85 6.65
N THR A 94 -2.15 -5.78 7.39
CA THR A 94 -1.36 -4.54 7.32
C THR A 94 -0.31 -4.52 8.42
N ILE A 95 0.94 -4.17 8.09
CA ILE A 95 2.00 -4.03 9.09
C ILE A 95 1.69 -2.92 10.11
N ARG A 96 0.85 -1.94 9.74
CA ARG A 96 0.45 -0.84 10.62
C ARG A 96 -0.29 -1.31 11.88
N ASP A 97 -0.95 -2.45 11.82
CA ASP A 97 -1.67 -3.01 12.97
C ASP A 97 -0.76 -3.84 13.88
N GLU A 98 0.41 -4.25 13.37
CA GLU A 98 1.35 -5.14 14.06
C GLU A 98 2.58 -4.43 14.62
N ALA A 99 2.96 -3.29 14.04
CA ALA A 99 4.19 -2.60 14.40
C ALA A 99 4.09 -1.07 14.23
N ASP A 100 5.05 -0.38 14.84
CA ASP A 100 5.24 1.05 14.67
C ASP A 100 5.99 1.32 13.35
N VAL A 101 5.24 1.73 12.32
CA VAL A 101 5.76 1.99 10.96
C VAL A 101 6.88 3.03 10.92
N ASN A 102 6.93 3.97 11.88
CA ASN A 102 7.97 5.00 11.92
C ASN A 102 9.29 4.49 12.52
N ASN A 103 9.25 3.34 13.18
CA ASN A 103 10.41 2.68 13.76
C ASN A 103 10.38 1.19 13.44
N LEU A 104 9.98 0.82 12.22
CA LEU A 104 9.81 -0.57 11.80
C LEU A 104 11.16 -1.25 11.61
N ASP A 105 11.33 -2.51 12.01
CA ASP A 105 12.57 -3.28 11.83
C ASP A 105 12.26 -4.64 11.20
N TYR A 106 13.25 -5.28 10.55
CA TYR A 106 13.07 -6.60 9.93
C TYR A 106 12.56 -7.65 10.93
N ARG A 107 12.96 -7.56 12.21
CA ARG A 107 12.49 -8.43 13.31
C ARG A 107 11.02 -8.24 13.61
N ASP A 108 10.53 -7.00 13.53
CA ASP A 108 9.09 -6.72 13.70
C ASP A 108 8.29 -7.34 12.56
N VAL A 109 8.81 -7.29 11.32
CA VAL A 109 8.16 -7.90 10.16
C VAL A 109 8.09 -9.42 10.29
N LEU A 110 9.20 -10.08 10.68
CA LEU A 110 9.20 -11.54 10.90
C LEU A 110 8.23 -11.96 12.01
N LEU A 111 8.17 -11.20 13.11
CA LEU A 111 7.22 -11.47 14.18
C LEU A 111 5.77 -11.25 13.75
N ALA A 112 5.50 -10.18 12.98
CA ALA A 112 4.18 -9.91 12.42
C ALA A 112 3.72 -11.06 11.51
N ILE A 113 4.61 -11.57 10.64
CA ILE A 113 4.35 -12.75 9.80
C ILE A 113 3.96 -13.95 10.66
N GLY A 114 4.79 -14.31 11.65
CA GLY A 114 4.53 -15.46 12.53
C GLY A 114 3.24 -15.32 13.34
N GLY A 115 3.02 -14.16 13.94
CA GLY A 115 1.82 -13.86 14.73
C GLY A 115 0.55 -13.90 13.89
N GLN A 116 0.58 -13.36 12.67
CA GLN A 116 -0.57 -13.37 11.76
C GLN A 116 -0.89 -14.76 11.21
N ILE A 117 0.13 -15.54 10.84
CA ILE A 117 -0.06 -16.94 10.47
C ILE A 117 -0.73 -17.70 11.62
N TYR A 118 -0.21 -17.57 12.85
CA TYR A 118 -0.78 -18.21 14.02
C TYR A 118 -2.24 -17.82 14.23
N ARG A 119 -2.53 -16.51 14.32
CA ARG A 119 -3.87 -16.01 14.63
C ARG A 119 -4.90 -16.39 13.57
N GLN A 120 -4.58 -16.19 12.29
CA GLN A 120 -5.53 -16.48 11.21
C GLN A 120 -5.73 -17.99 11.02
N TYR A 121 -4.67 -18.80 11.16
CA TYR A 121 -4.80 -20.25 11.11
C TYR A 121 -5.66 -20.80 12.27
N ARG A 122 -5.46 -20.29 13.49
CA ARG A 122 -6.26 -20.65 14.68
C ARG A 122 -7.71 -20.21 14.55
N ALA A 123 -7.96 -18.98 14.12
CA ALA A 123 -9.30 -18.45 13.87
C ALA A 123 -10.07 -19.27 12.81
N GLY A 124 -9.37 -19.80 11.81
CA GLY A 124 -9.91 -20.73 10.82
C GLY A 124 -10.13 -22.17 11.32
N GLY A 125 -9.99 -22.43 12.63
CA GLY A 125 -10.15 -23.77 13.23
C GLY A 125 -8.91 -24.67 13.15
N GLY A 126 -7.78 -24.12 12.67
CA GLY A 126 -6.50 -24.82 12.61
C GLY A 126 -5.98 -25.23 13.98
N ARG A 127 -5.30 -26.38 14.04
CA ARG A 127 -4.66 -26.89 15.27
C ARG A 127 -3.19 -27.10 15.01
N LEU A 128 -2.32 -26.61 15.89
CA LEU A 128 -0.89 -26.86 15.81
C LEU A 128 -0.51 -28.09 16.65
N PRO A 129 0.53 -28.85 16.26
CA PRO A 129 1.06 -29.93 17.08
C PRO A 129 1.49 -29.45 18.47
N LYS A 130 1.37 -30.31 19.49
CA LYS A 130 1.73 -29.96 20.89
C LYS A 130 3.18 -29.50 21.03
N GLN A 131 4.10 -30.09 20.28
CA GLN A 131 5.51 -29.70 20.27
C GLN A 131 5.68 -28.24 19.82
N LEU A 132 5.06 -27.88 18.69
CA LEU A 132 5.11 -26.52 18.15
C LEU A 132 4.47 -25.50 19.09
N LEU A 133 3.37 -25.86 19.77
CA LEU A 133 2.78 -25.03 20.82
C LEU A 133 3.73 -24.83 22.00
N SER A 134 4.51 -25.84 22.38
CA SER A 134 5.52 -25.74 23.43
C SER A 134 6.67 -24.82 23.04
N GLU A 135 7.13 -24.88 21.78
CA GLU A 135 8.19 -24.01 21.25
C GLU A 135 7.73 -22.54 21.21
N LEU A 136 6.49 -22.29 20.76
CA LEU A 136 5.87 -20.97 20.82
C LEU A 136 5.71 -20.45 22.26
N ASP A 137 5.36 -21.32 23.21
CA ASP A 137 5.21 -20.98 24.64
C ASP A 137 6.57 -20.61 25.26
N GLN A 138 7.63 -21.31 24.86
CA GLN A 138 9.00 -20.99 25.26
C GLN A 138 9.44 -19.63 24.72
N PHE A 139 9.17 -19.34 23.44
CA PHE A 139 9.44 -18.02 22.86
C PHE A 139 8.69 -16.91 23.63
N ARG A 140 7.40 -17.10 23.90
CA ARG A 140 6.62 -16.16 24.74
C ARG A 140 7.30 -15.96 26.09
N GLY A 141 7.67 -17.05 26.76
CA GLY A 141 8.29 -17.01 28.08
C GLY A 141 9.65 -16.29 28.10
N GLN A 142 10.43 -16.35 27.03
CA GLN A 142 11.67 -15.57 26.88
C GLN A 142 11.36 -14.07 26.80
N VAL A 143 10.39 -13.68 25.96
CA VAL A 143 9.94 -12.29 25.84
C VAL A 143 9.42 -11.75 27.17
N GLU A 144 8.60 -12.52 27.89
CA GLU A 144 8.06 -12.12 29.20
C GLU A 144 9.16 -11.93 30.26
N LYS A 145 10.24 -12.72 30.22
CA LYS A 145 11.39 -12.58 31.13
C LYS A 145 12.15 -11.27 30.88
N GLU A 146 12.42 -10.94 29.63
CA GLU A 146 13.16 -9.72 29.26
C GLU A 146 12.40 -8.44 29.65
N ILE A 147 11.06 -8.47 29.59
CA ILE A 147 10.24 -7.29 29.84
C ILE A 147 10.18 -6.90 31.34
N THR A 148 10.59 -7.77 32.27
CA THR A 148 10.55 -7.53 33.74
C THR A 148 9.24 -6.88 34.22
N ILE A 149 8.10 -7.25 33.63
CA ILE A 149 6.77 -6.76 34.05
C ILE A 149 6.10 -7.86 34.89
N THR A 150 5.60 -7.47 36.06
CA THR A 150 4.75 -8.28 36.94
C THR A 150 3.71 -9.01 36.10
N PRO A 151 3.56 -10.34 36.19
CA PRO A 151 2.65 -11.08 35.33
C PRO A 151 1.23 -10.55 35.50
N GLY A 152 0.80 -9.70 34.57
CA GLY A 152 -0.61 -9.44 34.34
C GLY A 152 -1.21 -10.79 33.99
N ARG A 153 -2.09 -11.30 34.84
CA ARG A 153 -2.72 -12.62 34.72
C ARG A 153 -3.31 -12.77 33.31
N LEU A 154 -2.55 -13.38 32.40
CA LEU A 154 -3.08 -13.93 31.16
C LEU A 154 -3.97 -15.10 31.58
N ALA A 155 -5.27 -14.85 31.57
CA ALA A 155 -6.29 -15.81 32.01
C ALA A 155 -6.37 -16.97 31.02
N GLY A 156 -5.70 -18.08 31.36
CA GLY A 156 -5.80 -19.35 30.66
C GLY A 156 -4.93 -20.39 31.37
N SER A 157 -5.53 -21.48 31.86
CA SER A 157 -4.78 -22.60 32.47
C SER A 157 -4.08 -23.48 31.43
N GLU A 158 -4.45 -23.37 30.16
CA GLU A 158 -3.91 -24.16 29.04
C GLU A 158 -2.95 -23.34 28.16
N VAL A 159 -1.92 -23.99 27.60
CA VAL A 159 -0.89 -23.38 26.75
C VAL A 159 -1.48 -22.62 25.57
N GLU A 160 -2.48 -23.20 24.90
CA GLU A 160 -3.15 -22.57 23.75
C GLU A 160 -3.79 -21.23 24.13
N GLY A 161 -4.55 -21.18 25.22
CA GLY A 161 -5.20 -19.94 25.66
C GLY A 161 -4.22 -18.82 26.02
N LYS A 162 -3.04 -19.16 26.55
CA LYS A 162 -1.98 -18.17 26.81
C LYS A 162 -1.34 -17.65 25.53
N LEU A 163 -1.13 -18.51 24.53
CA LEU A 163 -0.60 -18.12 23.22
C LEU A 163 -1.60 -17.25 22.45
N ASP A 164 -2.88 -17.63 22.46
CA ASP A 164 -3.96 -16.84 21.86
C ASP A 164 -4.00 -15.43 22.48
N GLY A 165 -3.92 -15.33 23.82
CA GLY A 165 -3.86 -14.04 24.52
C GLY A 165 -2.60 -13.22 24.21
N PHE A 166 -1.43 -13.88 24.13
CA PHE A 166 -0.18 -13.21 23.77
C PHE A 166 -0.23 -12.65 22.35
N PHE A 167 -0.50 -13.50 21.35
CA PHE A 167 -0.51 -13.08 19.95
C PHE A 167 -1.65 -12.11 19.64
N ALA A 168 -2.80 -12.18 20.33
CA ALA A 168 -3.86 -11.19 20.18
C ALA A 168 -3.42 -9.77 20.60
N GLN A 169 -2.54 -9.65 21.61
CA GLN A 169 -2.07 -8.35 22.10
C GLN A 169 -0.69 -7.96 21.58
N ALA A 170 0.07 -8.90 20.99
CA ALA A 170 1.47 -8.71 20.62
C ALA A 170 1.64 -7.51 19.67
N GLY A 171 0.87 -7.43 18.58
CA GLY A 171 0.95 -6.32 17.62
C GLY A 171 0.72 -4.96 18.27
N LEU A 172 -0.34 -4.85 19.08
CA LEU A 172 -0.67 -3.61 19.79
C LEU A 172 0.43 -3.20 20.79
N LYS A 173 0.96 -4.15 21.57
CA LYS A 173 2.03 -3.88 22.54
C LYS A 173 3.35 -3.52 21.86
N LEU A 174 3.72 -4.20 20.79
CA LEU A 174 4.91 -3.87 20.00
C LEU A 174 4.82 -2.45 19.42
N LYS A 175 3.63 -2.09 18.94
CA LYS A 175 3.35 -0.76 18.40
C LYS A 175 3.38 0.34 19.46
N LEU A 176 2.80 0.10 20.65
CA LEU A 176 2.61 1.14 21.66
C LEU A 176 3.67 1.19 22.76
N GLU A 177 4.39 0.09 23.03
CA GLU A 177 5.29 -0.03 24.18
C GLU A 177 6.75 -0.23 23.73
N PRO A 178 7.59 0.83 23.77
CA PRO A 178 8.99 0.74 23.35
C PRO A 178 9.80 -0.34 24.08
N ARG A 179 9.54 -0.55 25.39
CA ARG A 179 10.22 -1.58 26.18
C ARG A 179 9.93 -2.99 25.67
N VAL A 180 8.66 -3.28 25.35
CA VAL A 180 8.24 -4.57 24.79
C VAL A 180 8.89 -4.79 23.44
N ARG A 181 8.91 -3.76 22.58
CA ARG A 181 9.57 -3.81 21.28
C ARG A 181 11.05 -4.12 21.39
N THR A 182 11.77 -3.42 22.27
CA THR A 182 13.21 -3.66 22.49
C THR A 182 13.47 -5.08 23.00
N ALA A 183 12.71 -5.54 23.99
CA ALA A 183 12.85 -6.89 24.54
C ALA A 183 12.60 -7.98 23.50
N VAL A 184 11.52 -7.84 22.71
CA VAL A 184 11.21 -8.76 21.62
C VAL A 184 12.34 -8.80 20.59
N ARG A 185 12.85 -7.63 20.16
CA ARG A 185 13.96 -7.58 19.21
C ARG A 185 15.22 -8.24 19.77
N GLN A 186 15.52 -8.09 21.05
CA GLN A 186 16.66 -8.75 21.70
C GLN A 186 16.50 -10.28 21.71
N VAL A 187 15.30 -10.79 22.02
CA VAL A 187 15.02 -12.23 21.95
C VAL A 187 15.20 -12.76 20.53
N ILE A 188 14.67 -12.05 19.54
CA ILE A 188 14.80 -12.45 18.12
C ILE A 188 16.26 -12.36 17.65
N GLU A 189 17.00 -11.33 18.04
CA GLU A 189 18.41 -11.16 17.67
C GLU A 189 19.28 -12.29 18.24
N ALA A 190 18.98 -12.75 19.46
CA ALA A 190 19.72 -13.83 20.10
C ALA A 190 19.51 -15.19 19.43
N ASP A 191 18.38 -15.41 18.77
CA ASP A 191 18.04 -16.68 18.11
C ASP A 191 17.20 -16.48 16.84
N ILE A 192 17.78 -15.78 15.85
CA ILE A 192 17.11 -15.54 14.57
C ILE A 192 16.87 -16.85 13.81
N THR A 193 17.83 -17.78 13.88
CA THR A 193 17.74 -19.09 13.22
C THR A 193 16.58 -19.90 13.79
N GLY A 194 16.42 -19.95 15.12
CA GLY A 194 15.30 -20.61 15.77
C GLY A 194 13.95 -20.02 15.37
N LEU A 195 13.85 -18.69 15.25
CA LEU A 195 12.62 -18.05 14.75
C LEU A 195 12.30 -18.48 13.30
N ILE A 196 13.30 -18.52 12.42
CA ILE A 196 13.11 -18.94 11.02
C ILE A 196 12.70 -20.42 10.96
N GLU A 197 13.33 -21.30 11.73
CA GLU A 197 12.96 -22.72 11.84
C GLU A 197 11.53 -22.90 12.34
N LEU A 198 11.12 -22.09 13.32
CA LEU A 198 9.77 -22.07 13.85
C LEU A 198 8.76 -21.67 12.77
N LEU A 199 9.03 -20.59 12.02
CA LEU A 199 8.20 -20.16 10.89
C LEU A 199 8.09 -21.24 9.81
N ASN A 200 9.20 -21.91 9.51
CA ASN A 200 9.25 -23.01 8.54
C ASN A 200 8.42 -24.21 9.01
N THR A 201 8.48 -24.54 10.30
CA THR A 201 7.71 -25.63 10.90
C THR A 201 6.21 -25.33 10.93
N VAL A 202 5.82 -24.08 11.21
CA VAL A 202 4.43 -23.64 11.09
C VAL A 202 3.97 -23.78 9.64
N SER A 203 4.77 -23.34 8.67
CA SER A 203 4.44 -23.41 7.24
C SER A 203 4.21 -24.84 6.75
N THR A 204 5.13 -25.77 7.06
CA THR A 204 5.00 -27.18 6.69
C THR A 204 3.82 -27.85 7.39
N THR A 205 3.53 -27.47 8.64
CA THR A 205 2.35 -27.93 9.37
C THR A 205 1.05 -27.52 8.69
N ILE A 206 0.96 -26.26 8.23
CA ILE A 206 -0.21 -25.76 7.50
C ILE A 206 -0.36 -26.53 6.18
N TYR A 207 0.73 -26.69 5.42
CA TYR A 207 0.71 -27.43 4.16
C TYR A 207 0.27 -28.87 4.36
N ALA A 208 0.84 -29.60 5.33
CA ALA A 208 0.50 -30.99 5.60
C ALA A 208 -0.98 -31.20 5.98
N LYS A 209 -1.65 -30.18 6.50
CA LYS A 209 -3.06 -30.23 6.92
C LYS A 209 -4.05 -29.71 5.89
N THR A 210 -3.60 -28.81 5.02
CA THR A 210 -4.48 -28.07 4.11
C THR A 210 -4.19 -28.33 2.64
N GLU A 211 -3.09 -29.04 2.34
CA GLU A 211 -2.49 -29.23 1.01
C GLU A 211 -2.21 -27.92 0.28
N ARG A 212 -2.11 -26.83 1.03
CA ARG A 212 -1.95 -25.46 0.54
C ARG A 212 -0.86 -24.76 1.32
N TRP A 213 0.07 -24.15 0.61
CA TRP A 213 1.16 -23.41 1.24
C TRP A 213 0.63 -22.09 1.80
N PRO A 214 1.10 -21.59 2.96
CA PRO A 214 0.74 -20.25 3.40
C PRO A 214 1.27 -19.21 2.40
N LEU A 215 0.40 -18.28 2.01
CA LEU A 215 0.74 -17.10 1.23
C LEU A 215 0.48 -15.86 2.08
N VAL A 216 1.54 -15.16 2.46
CA VAL A 216 1.45 -13.96 3.27
C VAL A 216 1.47 -12.73 2.39
N LEU A 217 0.42 -11.93 2.45
CA LEU A 217 0.25 -10.68 1.72
C LEU A 217 0.34 -9.53 2.72
N ILE A 218 1.46 -8.81 2.71
CA ILE A 218 1.74 -7.77 3.70
C ILE A 218 1.54 -6.40 3.09
N ASP A 219 0.50 -5.72 3.57
CA ASP A 219 0.16 -4.35 3.17
C ASP A 219 0.91 -3.32 4.03
N ASP A 220 1.00 -2.08 3.53
CA ASP A 220 1.59 -0.91 4.20
C ASP A 220 3.09 -0.96 4.57
N LEU A 221 3.86 -1.95 4.11
CA LEU A 221 5.33 -1.98 4.24
C LEU A 221 6.03 -0.98 3.31
N ASP A 222 5.28 -0.29 2.44
CA ASP A 222 5.73 0.82 1.60
C ASP A 222 5.63 2.20 2.30
N LYS A 223 5.16 2.22 3.56
CA LYS A 223 5.01 3.47 4.33
C LYS A 223 6.29 4.01 5.00
N PRO A 224 7.24 3.17 5.46
CA PRO A 224 8.53 3.66 5.94
C PRO A 224 9.28 4.48 4.88
N ASP A 225 10.26 5.27 5.32
CA ASP A 225 11.16 6.00 4.44
C ASP A 225 12.13 5.08 3.68
N LEU A 226 12.87 5.64 2.73
CA LEU A 226 13.81 4.88 1.93
C LEU A 226 14.90 4.22 2.78
N ALA A 227 15.43 4.93 3.78
CA ALA A 227 16.49 4.40 4.65
C ALA A 227 16.02 3.12 5.34
N ARG A 228 14.81 3.14 5.91
CA ARG A 228 14.28 1.95 6.57
C ARG A 228 13.89 0.83 5.62
N ALA A 229 13.38 1.18 4.43
CA ALA A 229 13.14 0.19 3.39
C ALA A 229 14.43 -0.52 2.97
N CYS A 230 15.55 0.21 2.84
CA CYS A 230 16.86 -0.37 2.56
C CYS A 230 17.35 -1.27 3.71
N GLU A 231 17.23 -0.84 4.97
CA GLU A 231 17.61 -1.68 6.12
C GLU A 231 16.90 -3.05 6.07
N ILE A 232 15.59 -3.06 5.82
CA ILE A 232 14.79 -4.30 5.83
C ILE A 232 15.05 -5.16 4.58
N PHE A 233 15.00 -4.56 3.38
CA PHE A 233 14.93 -5.29 2.12
C PHE A 233 16.24 -5.38 1.34
N TYR A 234 17.26 -4.63 1.76
CA TYR A 234 18.61 -4.71 1.20
C TYR A 234 19.59 -5.27 2.23
N ASP A 235 19.78 -4.59 3.38
CA ASP A 235 20.78 -4.98 4.38
C ASP A 235 20.44 -6.33 5.04
N HIS A 236 19.15 -6.54 5.37
CA HIS A 236 18.65 -7.78 5.99
C HIS A 236 17.91 -8.70 5.00
N ARG A 237 18.08 -8.49 3.68
CA ARG A 237 17.44 -9.31 2.63
C ARG A 237 17.65 -10.79 2.82
N GLY A 238 18.88 -11.19 3.16
CA GLY A 238 19.25 -12.59 3.37
C GLY A 238 18.37 -13.28 4.41
N VAL A 239 17.96 -12.58 5.47
CA VAL A 239 17.06 -13.10 6.51
C VAL A 239 15.62 -13.07 6.02
N MET A 240 15.18 -11.97 5.40
CA MET A 240 13.80 -11.78 4.91
C MET A 240 13.36 -12.81 3.84
N LEU A 241 14.31 -13.42 3.14
CA LEU A 241 14.06 -14.45 2.13
C LEU A 241 14.08 -15.89 2.68
N GLN A 242 14.58 -16.11 3.90
CA GLN A 242 14.72 -17.47 4.47
C GLN A 242 13.41 -18.17 4.82
N PRO A 243 12.33 -17.51 5.29
CA PRO A 243 11.10 -18.21 5.62
C PRO A 243 10.57 -19.00 4.41
N ASN A 244 10.28 -20.28 4.62
CA ASN A 244 9.71 -21.21 3.65
C ASN A 244 8.20 -21.00 3.53
N ILE A 245 7.82 -19.77 3.19
CA ILE A 245 6.46 -19.24 3.12
C ILE A 245 6.39 -18.44 1.82
N ALA A 246 5.29 -18.52 1.06
CA ALA A 246 5.12 -17.61 -0.07
C ALA A 246 4.79 -16.20 0.46
N ILE A 247 5.50 -15.15 0.04
CA ILE A 247 5.30 -13.80 0.59
C ILE A 247 5.25 -12.75 -0.50
N VAL A 248 4.28 -11.84 -0.42
CA VAL A 248 4.25 -10.58 -1.16
C VAL A 248 4.47 -9.44 -0.18
N TYR A 249 5.63 -8.80 -0.28
CA TYR A 249 5.99 -7.61 0.49
C TYR A 249 5.55 -6.38 -0.28
N THR A 250 4.69 -5.52 0.30
CA THR A 250 4.64 -4.14 -0.21
C THR A 250 5.97 -3.45 0.07
N VAL A 251 6.49 -2.66 -0.87
CA VAL A 251 7.74 -1.92 -0.65
C VAL A 251 7.66 -0.50 -1.18
N SER A 252 8.39 0.39 -0.50
CA SER A 252 8.39 1.83 -0.77
C SER A 252 8.86 2.10 -2.20
N SER A 253 8.11 2.91 -2.97
CA SER A 253 8.48 3.21 -4.36
C SER A 253 9.88 3.81 -4.53
N PRO A 254 10.41 4.65 -3.61
CA PRO A 254 11.80 5.12 -3.67
C PRO A 254 12.84 4.00 -3.78
N LEU A 255 12.59 2.80 -3.22
CA LEU A 255 13.52 1.68 -3.31
C LEU A 255 13.69 1.16 -4.75
N PHE A 256 12.66 1.34 -5.60
CA PHE A 256 12.73 0.98 -7.03
C PHE A 256 13.60 1.96 -7.83
N TYR A 257 13.90 3.11 -7.25
CA TYR A 257 14.65 4.20 -7.85
C TYR A 257 16.00 4.45 -7.17
N SER A 258 16.44 3.51 -6.34
CA SER A 258 17.75 3.53 -5.73
C SER A 258 18.62 2.39 -6.27
N PRO A 259 19.95 2.45 -6.14
CA PRO A 259 20.83 1.37 -6.56
C PRO A 259 20.50 0.01 -5.90
N GLN A 260 19.94 0.04 -4.68
CA GLN A 260 19.54 -1.15 -3.93
C GLN A 260 18.42 -1.96 -4.60
N PHE A 261 17.72 -1.38 -5.58
CA PHE A 261 16.74 -2.09 -6.40
C PHE A 261 17.30 -3.38 -7.02
N GLU A 262 18.60 -3.40 -7.37
CA GLU A 262 19.27 -4.58 -7.94
C GLU A 262 19.01 -5.85 -7.11
N ALA A 263 18.99 -5.72 -5.78
CA ALA A 263 18.81 -6.86 -4.89
C ALA A 263 17.40 -7.48 -4.98
N ILE A 264 16.38 -6.70 -5.35
CA ILE A 264 14.98 -7.15 -5.39
C ILE A 264 14.41 -7.27 -6.80
N ARG A 265 15.14 -6.79 -7.82
CA ARG A 265 14.68 -6.61 -9.20
C ARG A 265 14.02 -7.84 -9.81
N ASP A 266 14.60 -9.02 -9.64
CA ASP A 266 14.12 -10.25 -10.31
C ASP A 266 12.74 -10.73 -9.79
N GLN A 267 12.27 -10.15 -8.68
CA GLN A 267 11.01 -10.46 -8.01
C GLN A 267 10.15 -9.20 -7.78
N ALA A 268 10.54 -8.09 -8.41
CA ALA A 268 9.88 -6.81 -8.27
C ALA A 268 8.67 -6.70 -9.22
N VAL A 269 7.53 -6.28 -8.67
CA VAL A 269 6.33 -5.96 -9.43
C VAL A 269 5.91 -4.54 -9.10
N PHE A 270 5.69 -3.72 -10.12
CA PHE A 270 5.26 -2.33 -9.95
C PHE A 270 3.83 -2.14 -10.46
N LEU A 271 2.98 -1.51 -9.64
CA LEU A 271 1.62 -1.12 -9.99
C LEU A 271 1.61 0.33 -10.53
N PRO A 272 1.59 0.53 -11.86
CA PRO A 272 1.60 1.86 -12.47
C PRO A 272 0.29 2.62 -12.23
N ASN A 273 0.36 3.95 -12.29
CA ASN A 273 -0.83 4.82 -12.26
C ASN A 273 -1.67 4.68 -13.54
N VAL A 274 -2.93 5.12 -13.49
CA VAL A 274 -3.76 5.20 -14.70
C VAL A 274 -3.20 6.32 -15.56
N LYS A 275 -2.73 6.00 -16.75
CA LYS A 275 -2.19 7.00 -17.67
C LYS A 275 -3.33 7.84 -18.26
N LEU A 276 -3.19 9.15 -18.26
CA LEU A 276 -4.20 10.09 -18.80
C LEU A 276 -3.80 10.74 -20.13
N HIS A 277 -2.54 10.63 -20.51
CA HIS A 277 -2.04 11.08 -21.80
C HIS A 277 -0.79 10.26 -22.19
N PRO A 278 -0.48 10.14 -23.48
CA PRO A 278 0.78 9.53 -23.89
C PRO A 278 1.99 10.38 -23.46
N ARG A 279 3.16 9.71 -23.33
CA ARG A 279 4.45 10.36 -23.06
C ARG A 279 4.68 11.49 -24.07
N ARG A 280 5.02 12.69 -23.60
CA ARG A 280 5.28 13.91 -24.40
C ARG A 280 4.12 14.43 -25.25
N ARG A 281 2.90 13.94 -25.04
CA ARG A 281 1.68 14.39 -25.73
C ARG A 281 0.63 14.76 -24.70
N ALA A 282 0.93 15.73 -23.84
CA ALA A 282 0.08 16.14 -22.72
C ALA A 282 -1.27 16.73 -23.16
N ASP A 283 -1.36 17.17 -24.42
CA ASP A 283 -2.56 17.65 -25.10
C ASP A 283 -3.47 16.52 -25.62
N GLU A 284 -2.96 15.30 -25.71
CA GLU A 284 -3.71 14.13 -26.18
C GLU A 284 -4.24 13.32 -25.00
N ARG A 285 -5.58 13.22 -24.89
CA ARG A 285 -6.23 12.40 -23.85
C ARG A 285 -6.09 10.91 -24.17
N ASP A 286 -5.65 10.13 -23.19
CA ASP A 286 -5.75 8.67 -23.22
C ASP A 286 -7.19 8.25 -22.87
N ALA A 287 -7.91 7.74 -23.86
CA ALA A 287 -9.34 7.43 -23.72
C ALA A 287 -9.60 6.37 -22.64
N ASP A 288 -8.81 5.30 -22.61
CA ASP A 288 -8.96 4.22 -21.62
C ASP A 288 -8.74 4.73 -20.20
N GLY A 289 -7.73 5.59 -20.01
CA GLY A 289 -7.46 6.23 -18.73
C GLY A 289 -8.59 7.13 -18.25
N TYR A 290 -9.11 8.01 -19.12
CA TYR A 290 -10.24 8.86 -18.79
C TYR A 290 -11.51 8.05 -18.49
N CYS A 291 -11.81 7.02 -19.29
CA CYS A 291 -12.95 6.13 -19.03
C CYS A 291 -12.80 5.40 -17.68
N THR A 292 -11.60 4.92 -17.35
CA THR A 292 -11.31 4.26 -16.07
C THR A 292 -11.55 5.21 -14.88
N MET A 293 -11.07 6.45 -14.96
CA MET A 293 -11.23 7.42 -13.88
C MET A 293 -12.67 7.95 -13.78
N ALA A 294 -13.39 8.06 -14.91
CA ALA A 294 -14.82 8.37 -14.91
C ALA A 294 -15.65 7.25 -14.28
N ASP A 295 -15.39 5.97 -14.62
CA ASP A 295 -16.04 4.81 -14.00
C ASP A 295 -15.80 4.78 -12.48
N PHE A 296 -14.59 5.13 -12.05
CA PHE A 296 -14.26 5.26 -10.62
C PHE A 296 -15.17 6.26 -9.89
N VAL A 297 -15.45 7.42 -10.49
CA VAL A 297 -16.36 8.41 -9.92
C VAL A 297 -17.80 7.96 -10.00
N HIS A 298 -18.26 7.47 -11.14
CA HIS A 298 -19.67 7.15 -11.37
C HIS A 298 -20.17 5.95 -10.55
N ARG A 299 -19.29 5.01 -10.19
CA ARG A 299 -19.63 3.97 -9.20
C ARG A 299 -19.92 4.54 -7.82
N ARG A 300 -19.30 5.67 -7.47
CA ARG A 300 -19.39 6.31 -6.15
C ARG A 300 -20.43 7.42 -6.10
N VAL A 301 -20.70 8.11 -7.20
CA VAL A 301 -21.55 9.31 -7.25
C VAL A 301 -22.39 9.30 -8.52
N HIS A 302 -23.69 9.55 -8.37
CA HIS A 302 -24.62 9.65 -9.48
C HIS A 302 -24.17 10.75 -10.45
N PRO A 303 -24.21 10.55 -11.79
CA PRO A 303 -23.76 11.53 -12.77
C PRO A 303 -24.35 12.93 -12.57
N ASP A 304 -25.60 13.05 -12.13
CA ASP A 304 -26.26 14.34 -11.90
C ASP A 304 -25.64 15.19 -10.78
N LEU A 305 -24.84 14.59 -9.89
CA LEU A 305 -24.17 15.29 -8.79
C LEU A 305 -22.84 15.92 -9.21
N ILE A 306 -22.36 15.73 -10.44
CA ILE A 306 -21.14 16.36 -10.93
C ILE A 306 -21.32 16.80 -12.39
N ALA A 307 -21.00 18.06 -12.71
CA ALA A 307 -20.99 18.51 -14.09
C ALA A 307 -19.87 17.81 -14.89
N GLN A 308 -20.09 17.57 -16.19
CA GLN A 308 -19.12 16.80 -17.01
C GLN A 308 -17.76 17.50 -17.12
N ASP A 309 -17.74 18.83 -17.22
CA ASP A 309 -16.51 19.63 -17.25
C ASP A 309 -15.77 19.56 -15.90
N ALA A 310 -16.51 19.56 -14.78
CA ALA A 310 -15.95 19.35 -13.45
C ALA A 310 -15.34 17.95 -13.30
N LEU A 311 -16.00 16.91 -13.84
CA LEU A 311 -15.47 15.55 -13.85
C LEU A 311 -14.17 15.46 -14.66
N ASP A 312 -14.17 15.98 -15.88
CA ASP A 312 -13.00 16.00 -16.76
C ASP A 312 -11.81 16.71 -16.08
N GLU A 313 -12.04 17.87 -15.46
CA GLU A 313 -11.03 18.60 -14.69
C GLU A 313 -10.54 17.80 -13.48
N ALA A 314 -11.44 17.11 -12.77
CA ALA A 314 -11.06 16.31 -11.60
C ALA A 314 -10.17 15.14 -12.00
N ILE A 315 -10.50 14.46 -13.10
CA ILE A 315 -9.69 13.40 -13.70
C ILE A 315 -8.30 13.96 -14.02
N GLN A 316 -8.22 15.10 -14.72
CA GLN A 316 -6.94 15.71 -15.07
C GLN A 316 -6.11 16.06 -13.83
N ILE A 317 -6.68 16.75 -12.84
CA ILE A 317 -5.97 17.15 -11.61
C ILE A 317 -5.42 15.92 -10.87
N SER A 318 -6.17 14.81 -10.83
CA SER A 318 -5.79 13.59 -10.11
C SER A 318 -4.52 12.91 -10.64
N GLY A 319 -4.10 13.20 -11.88
CA GLY A 319 -2.99 12.49 -12.53
C GLY A 319 -3.20 10.97 -12.63
N GLY A 320 -4.46 10.50 -12.62
CA GLY A 320 -4.77 9.07 -12.69
C GLY A 320 -4.35 8.26 -11.46
N VAL A 321 -4.13 8.95 -10.33
CA VAL A 321 -3.93 8.32 -9.02
C VAL A 321 -5.27 8.29 -8.29
N PHE A 322 -5.80 7.09 -8.00
CA PHE A 322 -7.12 6.95 -7.36
C PHE A 322 -7.27 7.71 -6.04
N ARG A 323 -6.22 7.72 -5.20
CA ARG A 323 -6.26 8.49 -3.94
C ARG A 323 -6.28 10.00 -4.17
N GLU A 324 -5.55 10.51 -5.16
CA GLU A 324 -5.63 11.94 -5.51
C GLU A 324 -6.99 12.27 -6.15
N MET A 325 -7.61 11.34 -6.88
CA MET A 325 -9.00 11.51 -7.34
C MET A 325 -9.97 11.62 -6.16
N CYS A 326 -9.90 10.72 -5.18
CA CYS A 326 -10.68 10.84 -3.95
C CYS A 326 -10.43 12.19 -3.26
N ARG A 327 -9.18 12.65 -3.23
CA ARG A 327 -8.80 13.90 -2.57
C ARG A 327 -9.40 15.11 -3.27
N VAL A 328 -9.30 15.18 -4.60
CA VAL A 328 -9.94 16.23 -5.43
C VAL A 328 -11.45 16.24 -5.18
N MET A 329 -12.08 15.06 -5.26
CA MET A 329 -13.52 14.93 -5.03
C MET A 329 -13.92 15.33 -3.60
N ARG A 330 -13.14 14.98 -2.57
CA ARG A 330 -13.41 15.40 -1.19
C ARG A 330 -13.39 16.91 -1.04
N TYR A 331 -12.38 17.60 -1.56
CA TYR A 331 -12.36 19.06 -1.51
C TYR A 331 -13.55 19.68 -2.27
N ALA A 332 -13.84 19.19 -3.48
CA ALA A 332 -14.93 19.69 -4.30
C ALA A 332 -16.31 19.47 -3.64
N ILE A 333 -16.57 18.27 -3.13
CA ILE A 333 -17.80 17.93 -2.38
C ILE A 333 -17.91 18.78 -1.11
N GLY A 334 -16.81 18.96 -0.37
CA GLY A 334 -16.80 19.80 0.84
C GLY A 334 -17.26 21.22 0.54
N ARG A 335 -16.79 21.80 -0.58
CA ARG A 335 -17.23 23.13 -1.03
C ARG A 335 -18.69 23.14 -1.47
N ALA A 336 -19.11 22.15 -2.27
CA ALA A 336 -20.49 22.03 -2.72
C ALA A 336 -21.46 21.94 -1.52
N ARG A 337 -21.09 21.19 -0.48
CA ARG A 337 -21.85 21.09 0.79
C ARG A 337 -21.96 22.42 1.52
N VAL A 338 -20.87 23.18 1.65
CA VAL A 338 -20.88 24.51 2.26
C VAL A 338 -21.80 25.48 1.49
N LYS A 339 -21.85 25.36 0.17
CA LYS A 339 -22.73 26.15 -0.70
C LYS A 339 -24.18 25.63 -0.75
N ALA A 340 -24.48 24.49 -0.12
CA ALA A 340 -25.72 23.74 -0.30
C ALA A 340 -26.07 23.50 -1.79
N ALA A 341 -25.05 23.27 -2.62
CA ALA A 341 -25.21 23.03 -4.04
C ALA A 341 -25.72 21.60 -4.30
N SER A 342 -26.62 21.45 -5.27
CA SER A 342 -27.12 20.14 -5.70
C SER A 342 -26.15 19.38 -6.61
N ARG A 343 -25.11 20.05 -7.12
CA ARG A 343 -24.15 19.51 -8.09
C ARG A 343 -22.76 20.12 -7.87
N ILE A 344 -21.71 19.34 -8.07
CA ILE A 344 -20.32 19.79 -8.11
C ILE A 344 -20.08 20.47 -9.46
N GLU A 345 -19.65 21.72 -9.42
CA GLU A 345 -19.36 22.52 -10.61
C GLU A 345 -17.84 22.70 -10.79
N LEU A 346 -17.43 23.17 -11.97
CA LEU A 346 -16.02 23.34 -12.34
C LEU A 346 -15.21 24.18 -11.33
N ASP A 347 -15.79 25.27 -10.79
CA ASP A 347 -15.11 26.11 -9.75
C ASP A 347 -14.76 25.29 -8.51
N ASP A 348 -15.59 24.34 -8.11
CA ASP A 348 -15.32 23.53 -6.90
C ASP A 348 -14.09 22.65 -7.08
N VAL A 349 -13.92 22.09 -8.28
CA VAL A 349 -12.79 21.24 -8.66
C VAL A 349 -11.51 22.06 -8.89
N GLN A 350 -11.59 23.19 -9.59
CA GLN A 350 -10.43 24.10 -9.76
C GLN A 350 -9.89 24.60 -8.41
N ARG A 351 -10.79 24.80 -7.45
CA ARG A 351 -10.43 25.18 -6.09
C ARG A 351 -9.82 24.03 -5.31
N ALA A 352 -10.31 22.80 -5.50
CA ALA A 352 -9.65 21.61 -4.97
C ALA A 352 -8.20 21.49 -5.48
N GLY A 353 -7.95 21.69 -6.78
CA GLY A 353 -6.60 21.72 -7.33
C GLY A 353 -5.73 22.83 -6.74
N SER A 354 -6.33 23.98 -6.41
CA SER A 354 -5.64 25.08 -5.74
C SER A 354 -5.25 24.77 -4.30
N GLU A 355 -6.10 24.09 -3.54
CA GLU A 355 -5.77 23.63 -2.18
C GLU A 355 -4.61 22.62 -2.22
N ILE A 356 -4.67 21.62 -3.11
CA ILE A 356 -3.60 20.63 -3.28
C ILE A 356 -2.28 21.34 -3.63
N ARG A 357 -2.29 22.28 -4.59
CA ARG A 357 -1.11 23.06 -4.99
C ARG A 357 -0.54 23.87 -3.83
N ASN A 358 -1.38 24.47 -2.98
CA ASN A 358 -0.95 25.26 -1.84
C ASN A 358 -0.20 24.43 -0.79
N GLU A 359 -0.57 23.17 -0.61
CA GLU A 359 0.17 22.26 0.28
C GLU A 359 1.59 22.00 -0.23
N TYR A 360 1.72 21.68 -1.52
CA TYR A 360 3.04 21.50 -2.14
C TYR A 360 3.88 22.78 -2.10
N ARG A 361 3.28 23.98 -2.25
CA ARG A 361 4.00 25.26 -2.15
C ARG A 361 4.72 25.41 -0.80
N ARG A 362 4.20 24.83 0.28
CA ARG A 362 4.81 24.91 1.63
C ARG A 362 6.08 24.08 1.78
N ILE A 363 6.23 23.02 0.98
CA ILE A 363 7.25 21.99 1.19
C ILE A 363 8.24 21.85 0.03
N LEU A 364 7.88 22.28 -1.19
CA LEU A 364 8.77 22.23 -2.34
C LEU A 364 9.81 23.36 -2.31
N THR A 365 11.08 22.99 -2.44
CA THR A 365 12.19 23.96 -2.58
C THR A 365 12.25 24.56 -3.99
N ALA A 366 13.03 25.63 -4.17
CA ALA A 366 13.22 26.23 -5.48
C ALA A 366 13.94 25.27 -6.46
N GLU A 367 14.90 24.50 -5.96
CA GLU A 367 15.62 23.47 -6.72
C GLU A 367 14.68 22.34 -7.16
N GLN A 368 13.85 21.83 -6.24
CA GLN A 368 12.85 20.82 -6.59
C GLN A 368 11.87 21.34 -7.64
N ARG A 369 11.43 22.60 -7.55
CA ARG A 369 10.59 23.20 -8.60
C ARG A 369 11.30 23.31 -9.95
N ALA A 370 12.61 23.55 -9.98
CA ALA A 370 13.38 23.53 -11.21
C ALA A 370 13.42 22.12 -11.83
N LEU A 371 13.73 21.11 -11.01
CA LEU A 371 13.71 19.70 -11.44
C LEU A 371 12.32 19.28 -11.96
N LEU A 372 11.24 19.68 -11.31
CA LEU A 372 9.88 19.39 -11.79
C LEU A 372 9.59 20.01 -13.17
N ARG A 373 10.11 21.21 -13.47
CA ARG A 373 9.98 21.79 -14.82
C ARG A 373 10.69 20.94 -15.87
N GLU A 374 11.87 20.43 -15.55
CA GLU A 374 12.61 19.54 -16.45
C GLU A 374 11.87 18.22 -16.68
N VAL A 375 11.30 17.64 -15.62
CA VAL A 375 10.45 16.44 -15.71
C VAL A 375 9.26 16.68 -16.63
N HIS A 376 8.53 17.78 -16.43
CA HIS A 376 7.35 18.10 -17.24
C HIS A 376 7.72 18.32 -18.72
N ALA A 377 8.85 18.98 -18.99
CA ALA A 377 9.29 19.26 -20.36
C ALA A 377 9.72 17.99 -21.13
N HIS A 378 10.28 16.98 -20.45
CA HIS A 378 10.93 15.86 -21.13
C HIS A 378 10.29 14.49 -20.89
N ASN A 379 9.50 14.35 -19.83
CA ASN A 379 8.96 13.10 -19.30
C ASN A 379 10.03 12.00 -19.17
N ARG A 380 11.09 12.29 -18.40
CA ARG A 380 12.25 11.40 -18.22
C ARG A 380 12.59 11.18 -16.74
N LEU A 381 13.20 10.02 -16.50
CA LEU A 381 13.68 9.53 -15.20
C LEU A 381 15.21 9.70 -15.08
N ASP A 382 15.74 10.85 -15.47
CA ASP A 382 17.20 11.05 -15.62
C ASP A 382 17.93 11.18 -14.26
N HIS A 383 17.21 11.52 -13.19
CA HIS A 383 17.76 11.73 -11.84
C HIS A 383 17.00 10.93 -10.76
N PRO A 384 17.04 9.59 -10.78
CA PRO A 384 16.17 8.75 -9.96
C PRO A 384 16.32 9.03 -8.45
N ASP A 385 17.54 9.27 -7.95
CA ASP A 385 17.78 9.61 -6.53
C ASP A 385 17.09 10.92 -6.09
N ALA A 386 17.10 11.93 -6.96
CA ALA A 386 16.45 13.22 -6.68
C ALA A 386 14.93 13.16 -6.89
N LEU A 387 14.46 12.28 -7.77
CA LEU A 387 13.04 12.09 -8.07
C LEU A 387 12.34 11.18 -7.05
N ALA A 388 13.05 10.22 -6.45
CA ALA A 388 12.49 9.27 -5.47
C ALA A 388 11.70 9.95 -4.34
N PRO A 389 12.24 10.97 -3.63
CA PRO A 389 11.47 11.70 -2.61
C PRO A 389 10.23 12.42 -3.19
N LEU A 390 10.34 12.98 -4.40
CA LEU A 390 9.24 13.66 -5.08
C LEU A 390 8.13 12.69 -5.50
N MET A 391 8.49 11.46 -5.88
CA MET A 391 7.53 10.39 -6.18
C MET A 391 6.82 9.89 -4.93
N GLN A 392 7.54 9.77 -3.81
CA GLN A 392 6.98 9.34 -2.53
C GLN A 392 5.87 10.28 -2.03
N MET A 393 6.03 11.58 -2.30
CA MET A 393 5.03 12.62 -1.97
C MET A 393 4.09 12.95 -3.15
N LEU A 394 4.11 12.16 -4.21
CA LEU A 394 3.28 12.31 -5.42
C LEU A 394 3.48 13.62 -6.19
N ALA A 395 4.56 14.37 -5.99
CA ALA A 395 4.87 15.54 -6.83
C ALA A 395 5.31 15.13 -8.25
N VAL A 396 5.88 13.92 -8.38
CA VAL A 396 6.17 13.23 -9.64
C VAL A 396 5.37 11.93 -9.66
N LEU A 397 4.76 11.63 -10.80
CA LEU A 397 3.92 10.47 -11.03
C LEU A 397 4.52 9.60 -12.15
N GLU A 398 4.76 8.33 -11.88
CA GLU A 398 5.18 7.34 -12.87
C GLU A 398 3.98 6.72 -13.58
N TYR A 399 4.14 6.53 -14.88
CA TYR A 399 3.22 5.81 -15.75
C TYR A 399 4.00 4.79 -16.57
N ARG A 400 3.28 3.78 -17.07
CA ARG A 400 3.86 2.73 -17.90
C ARG A 400 3.08 2.60 -19.21
N ASN A 401 3.83 2.59 -20.31
CA ASN A 401 3.39 2.13 -21.63
C ASN A 401 4.31 0.96 -22.01
N ASP A 402 5.17 1.16 -23.01
CA ASP A 402 6.29 0.28 -23.34
C ASP A 402 7.47 0.51 -22.38
N GLU A 403 7.91 1.77 -22.25
CA GLU A 403 8.92 2.21 -21.30
C GLU A 403 8.28 2.95 -20.12
N ASN A 404 8.95 2.91 -18.96
CA ASN A 404 8.59 3.72 -17.81
C ASN A 404 8.89 5.19 -18.10
N TRP A 405 7.97 6.06 -17.71
CA TRP A 405 8.14 7.51 -17.81
C TRP A 405 7.40 8.18 -16.66
N CYS A 406 7.68 9.46 -16.43
CA CYS A 406 7.02 10.22 -15.39
C CYS A 406 6.59 11.60 -15.86
N ASP A 407 5.62 12.17 -15.16
CA ASP A 407 5.24 13.57 -15.26
C ASP A 407 5.07 14.18 -13.87
N VAL A 408 4.95 15.49 -13.82
CA VAL A 408 4.60 16.22 -12.62
C VAL A 408 3.12 16.01 -12.28
N HIS A 409 2.80 16.00 -11.00
CA HIS A 409 1.41 16.07 -10.55
C HIS A 409 0.68 17.27 -11.20
N PRO A 410 -0.46 17.06 -11.92
CA PRO A 410 -1.08 18.12 -12.70
C PRO A 410 -1.49 19.39 -11.91
N ALA A 411 -1.90 19.23 -10.65
CA ALA A 411 -2.14 20.35 -9.73
C ALA A 411 -0.97 21.35 -9.58
N LEU A 412 0.28 20.93 -9.86
CA LEU A 412 1.48 21.77 -9.76
C LEU A 412 1.80 22.56 -11.01
N LEU A 413 1.20 22.25 -12.17
CA LEU A 413 1.53 22.94 -13.42
C LEU A 413 1.40 24.47 -13.33
N PRO A 414 0.34 25.04 -12.71
CA PRO A 414 0.25 26.49 -12.51
C PRO A 414 1.40 27.06 -11.66
N LEU A 415 1.82 26.34 -10.61
CA LEU A 415 2.94 26.77 -9.74
C LEU A 415 4.26 26.81 -10.51
N LEU A 416 4.46 25.86 -11.43
CA LEU A 416 5.69 25.78 -12.22
C LEU A 416 5.78 26.90 -13.27
N ALA A 417 4.64 27.40 -13.75
CA ALA A 417 4.54 28.49 -14.72
C ALA A 417 4.84 29.89 -14.13
N GLU A 418 4.62 30.12 -12.83
CA GLU A 418 4.77 31.43 -12.15
C GLU A 418 6.15 32.10 -12.34
N GLY A 419 7.21 31.33 -12.58
CA GLY A 419 8.58 31.84 -12.76
C GLY A 419 9.04 32.02 -14.21
N LEU A 420 8.27 31.56 -15.19
CA LEU A 420 8.60 31.72 -16.62
C LEU A 420 8.10 33.07 -17.15
N VAL A 421 6.92 33.49 -16.70
CA VAL A 421 6.28 34.78 -17.06
C VAL A 421 7.06 36.00 -16.55
N ALA A 422 7.85 35.84 -15.48
CA ALA A 422 8.68 36.93 -14.94
C ALA A 422 9.95 37.17 -15.78
N ARG A 423 10.52 36.15 -16.42
CA ARG A 423 11.74 36.29 -17.24
C ARG A 423 11.46 36.92 -18.61
N GLU A 424 10.30 36.64 -19.20
CA GLU A 424 9.89 37.27 -20.47
C GLU A 424 9.59 38.77 -20.34
N ARG A 425 9.41 39.30 -19.12
CA ARG A 425 9.17 40.73 -18.86
C ARG A 425 10.42 41.53 -18.51
N ASP A 426 11.53 40.87 -18.20
CA ASP A 426 12.82 41.52 -17.91
C ASP A 426 13.76 41.53 -19.13
N ASP A 427 13.39 40.83 -20.22
CA ASP A 427 14.12 40.75 -21.49
C ASP A 427 13.50 41.63 -22.62
N ASP A 428 12.44 42.40 -22.32
CA ASP A 428 11.84 43.47 -23.16
C ASP A 428 12.14 44.85 -22.55
#